data_AF-A0A9Q1GS28-F1
#
_entry.id   AF-A0A9Q1GS28-F1
#
_cell.length_a   1.000
_cell.length_b   1.000
_cell.length_c   1.000
_cell.angle_alpha   90.00
_cell.angle_beta   90.00
_cell.angle_gamma   90.00
#
_symmetry.space_group_name_H-M   'P 1'
#
loop_
_entity.id
_entity.type
_entity.pdbx_description
1 polymer ?
#
loop_
_entity_poly.entity_id
_entity_poly.type
_entity_poly.pdbx_seq_one_letter_code
_entity_poly.pdbx_strand_id
1 'polypeptide(L)'
;MLEYDPEITYHIRLAQRMIKRIPDPNPITRIPISEIKAGECFRKVYTPATLGDGEDKVDIDEACSINEVHSDDENAPCFQVLSNVFQLIGMSSFLDLSGFFVREDVSERKIRFTSNLAHKKLLARIENIVTRMGYHVQKKNGQVFKISPSLCMVELRKSFGDSSVC
;
A
#
# COMPACT_ATOMS: atom_id res chain seq x y z
N MET A 1 10.69 -16.31 -30.45
CA MET A 1 10.04 -15.28 -31.27
C MET A 1 9.02 -14.63 -30.35
N LEU A 2 9.30 -13.43 -29.83
CA LEU A 2 8.37 -12.77 -28.91
C LEU A 2 7.17 -12.26 -29.72
N GLU A 3 5.99 -12.65 -29.29
CA GLU A 3 4.70 -12.32 -29.89
C GLU A 3 4.50 -10.79 -29.86
N TYR A 4 4.34 -10.19 -31.03
CA TYR A 4 4.18 -8.74 -31.17
C TYR A 4 2.73 -8.38 -30.86
N ASP A 5 2.49 -7.76 -29.70
CA ASP A 5 1.18 -7.21 -29.35
C ASP A 5 1.07 -5.73 -29.81
N PRO A 6 0.24 -5.43 -30.82
CA PRO A 6 0.04 -4.07 -31.32
C PRO A 6 -0.65 -3.14 -30.32
N GLU A 7 -1.49 -3.64 -29.40
CA GLU A 7 -2.15 -2.83 -28.35
C GLU A 7 -1.12 -2.32 -27.33
N ILE A 8 -0.19 -3.18 -26.91
CA ILE A 8 0.90 -2.79 -25.99
C ILE A 8 1.76 -1.68 -26.63
N THR A 9 2.10 -1.85 -27.91
CA THR A 9 2.89 -0.85 -28.64
C THR A 9 2.17 0.49 -28.75
N TYR A 10 0.85 0.47 -28.97
CA TYR A 10 0.02 1.69 -29.02
C TYR A 10 0.02 2.44 -27.68
N HIS A 11 -0.21 1.73 -26.58
CA HIS A 11 -0.26 2.32 -25.24
C HIS A 11 1.11 2.87 -24.79
N ILE A 12 2.22 2.20 -25.12
CA ILE A 12 3.57 2.71 -24.87
C ILE A 12 3.81 4.03 -25.61
N ARG A 13 3.43 4.12 -26.90
CA ARG A 13 3.59 5.35 -27.69
C ARG A 13 2.72 6.50 -27.16
N LEU A 14 1.53 6.19 -26.68
CA LEU A 14 0.64 7.19 -26.08
C LEU A 14 1.25 7.74 -24.77
N ALA A 15 1.73 6.86 -23.88
CA ALA A 15 2.40 7.26 -22.65
C ALA A 15 3.65 8.12 -22.92
N GLN A 16 4.49 7.73 -23.90
CA GLN A 16 5.68 8.50 -24.30
C GLN A 16 5.34 9.92 -24.78
N ARG A 17 4.24 10.10 -25.52
CA ARG A 17 3.79 11.44 -25.93
C ARG A 17 3.38 12.30 -24.73
N MET A 18 2.67 11.71 -23.76
CA MET A 18 2.22 12.43 -22.57
C MET A 18 3.39 12.82 -21.67
N ILE A 19 4.34 11.90 -21.41
CA ILE A 19 5.52 12.15 -20.56
C ILE A 19 6.37 13.31 -21.09
N LYS A 20 6.40 13.56 -22.40
CA LYS A 20 7.14 14.70 -22.98
C LYS A 20 6.47 16.06 -22.76
N ARG A 21 5.14 16.09 -22.56
CA ARG A 21 4.35 17.33 -22.45
C ARG A 21 4.05 17.74 -21.01
N ILE A 22 4.04 16.78 -20.07
CA ILE A 22 3.79 17.03 -18.65
C ILE A 22 4.88 17.93 -18.02
N PRO A 23 6.19 17.66 -18.20
CA PRO A 23 7.26 18.49 -17.66
C PRO A 23 7.69 19.60 -18.62
N ASP A 24 6.74 20.23 -19.35
CA ASP A 24 7.06 21.39 -20.17
C ASP A 24 7.38 22.60 -19.26
N PRO A 25 8.57 23.22 -19.34
CA PRO A 25 8.93 24.36 -18.50
C PRO A 25 8.03 25.58 -18.73
N ASN A 26 7.45 25.74 -19.92
CA ASN A 26 6.55 26.84 -20.22
C ASN A 26 5.11 26.48 -19.82
N PRO A 27 4.50 27.18 -18.84
CA PRO A 27 3.16 26.85 -18.36
C PRO A 27 2.06 27.07 -19.42
N ILE A 28 2.32 27.87 -20.45
CA ILE A 28 1.37 28.14 -21.54
C ILE A 28 1.30 26.96 -22.52
N THR A 29 2.44 26.30 -22.77
CA THR A 29 2.52 25.14 -23.68
C THR A 29 2.41 23.79 -22.96
N ARG A 30 2.55 23.80 -21.63
CA ARG A 30 2.34 22.63 -20.77
C ARG A 30 0.93 22.09 -20.93
N ILE A 31 0.84 20.77 -21.08
CA ILE A 31 -0.45 20.07 -21.20
C ILE A 31 -1.31 20.31 -19.93
N PRO A 32 -2.56 20.80 -20.07
CA PRO A 32 -3.42 21.03 -18.92
C PRO A 32 -3.94 19.72 -18.33
N ILE A 33 -4.25 19.73 -17.03
CA ILE A 33 -4.75 18.55 -16.30
C ILE A 33 -6.03 17.97 -16.93
N SER A 34 -6.90 18.82 -17.49
CA SER A 34 -8.11 18.38 -18.21
C SER A 34 -7.78 17.51 -19.43
N GLU A 35 -6.76 17.88 -20.20
CA GLU A 35 -6.30 17.11 -21.37
C GLU A 35 -5.60 15.81 -20.93
N ILE A 36 -4.86 15.83 -19.82
CA ILE A 36 -4.28 14.61 -19.22
C ILE A 36 -5.39 13.63 -18.83
N LYS A 37 -6.42 14.09 -18.11
CA LYS A 37 -7.56 13.27 -17.66
C LYS A 37 -8.39 12.72 -18.82
N ALA A 38 -8.50 13.48 -19.92
CA ALA A 38 -9.19 13.03 -21.14
C ALA A 38 -8.39 12.03 -21.98
N GLY A 39 -7.08 11.86 -21.70
CA GLY A 39 -6.21 10.96 -22.44
C GLY A 39 -6.59 9.48 -22.32
N GLU A 40 -6.47 8.73 -23.42
CA GLU A 40 -6.79 7.29 -23.48
C GLU A 40 -5.97 6.43 -22.51
N CYS A 41 -4.76 6.87 -22.13
CA CYS A 41 -3.95 6.23 -21.07
C CYS A 41 -4.66 6.19 -19.71
N PHE A 42 -5.56 7.14 -19.45
CA PHE A 42 -6.29 7.24 -18.18
C PHE A 42 -7.72 6.73 -18.32
N ARG A 43 -8.32 6.76 -19.52
CA ARG A 43 -9.72 6.36 -19.74
C ARG A 43 -9.99 4.86 -19.66
N LYS A 44 -9.05 3.99 -20.05
CA LYS A 44 -9.29 2.52 -20.06
C LYS A 44 -9.23 1.87 -18.67
N VAL A 45 -8.70 2.54 -17.63
CA VAL A 45 -8.45 1.94 -16.31
C VAL A 45 -9.02 2.75 -15.14
N TYR A 46 -9.39 4.02 -15.36
CA TYR A 46 -9.93 4.88 -14.31
C TYR A 46 -11.46 5.00 -14.41
N THR A 47 -12.18 4.28 -13.56
CA THR A 47 -13.58 4.58 -13.25
C THR A 47 -13.58 5.69 -12.20
N PRO A 48 -14.03 6.92 -12.53
CA PRO A 48 -14.13 7.97 -11.53
C PRO A 48 -15.08 7.52 -10.43
N ALA A 49 -14.69 7.69 -9.16
CA ALA A 49 -15.64 7.55 -8.06
C ALA A 49 -16.65 8.69 -8.17
N THR A 50 -17.78 8.41 -8.81
CA THR A 50 -18.97 9.27 -8.71
C THR A 50 -19.48 9.12 -7.29
N LEU A 51 -19.24 10.12 -6.46
CA LEU A 51 -19.97 10.31 -5.21
C LEU A 51 -21.43 10.57 -5.60
N GLY A 52 -22.20 9.50 -5.69
CA GLY A 52 -23.65 9.58 -5.70
C GLY A 52 -24.08 10.04 -4.31
N ASP A 53 -24.70 11.21 -4.27
CA ASP A 53 -25.46 11.70 -3.12
C ASP A 53 -26.57 10.68 -2.85
N GLY A 54 -26.29 9.78 -1.92
CA GLY A 54 -27.11 8.63 -1.57
C GLY A 54 -27.10 8.50 -0.06
N GLU A 55 -27.99 9.27 0.54
CA GLU A 55 -28.33 9.33 1.96
C GLU A 55 -28.88 7.99 2.49
N ASP A 56 -28.03 6.98 2.69
CA ASP A 56 -28.43 5.79 3.44
C ASP A 56 -27.96 5.90 4.89
N LYS A 57 -28.85 6.47 5.71
CA LYS A 57 -28.81 6.32 7.16
C LYS A 57 -29.01 4.85 7.52
N VAL A 58 -27.97 4.21 8.04
CA VAL A 58 -28.11 2.97 8.78
C VAL A 58 -27.48 3.18 10.15
N ASP A 59 -28.34 3.37 11.15
CA ASP A 59 -27.99 3.24 12.56
C ASP A 59 -27.51 1.80 12.80
N ILE A 60 -26.27 1.67 13.28
CA ILE A 60 -25.79 0.45 13.95
C ILE A 60 -25.31 0.92 15.31
N ASP A 61 -26.27 1.14 16.18
CA ASP A 61 -26.05 1.16 17.62
C ASP A 61 -25.83 -0.28 18.09
N GLU A 62 -25.04 -0.42 19.16
CA GLU A 62 -24.94 -1.61 20.00
C GLU A 62 -24.14 -2.83 19.46
N ALA A 63 -22.86 -2.89 19.83
CA ALA A 63 -22.22 -4.00 20.56
C ALA A 63 -20.72 -4.13 20.25
N CYS A 64 -19.87 -3.46 21.02
CA CYS A 64 -18.44 -3.80 21.10
C CYS A 64 -17.95 -3.58 22.54
N SER A 65 -18.43 -4.40 23.47
CA SER A 65 -17.70 -4.65 24.72
C SER A 65 -16.66 -5.74 24.42
N ILE A 66 -15.43 -5.33 24.16
CA ILE A 66 -14.29 -6.24 24.05
C ILE A 66 -13.50 -6.07 25.34
N ASN A 67 -13.67 -7.03 26.25
CA ASN A 67 -12.85 -7.14 27.45
C ASN A 67 -11.39 -7.37 27.03
N GLU A 68 -10.52 -6.40 27.32
CA GLU A 68 -9.07 -6.55 27.24
C GLU A 68 -8.60 -7.50 28.35
N VAL A 69 -8.27 -8.73 27.99
CA VAL A 69 -7.47 -9.60 28.86
C VAL A 69 -6.00 -9.29 28.57
N HIS A 70 -5.43 -8.43 29.40
CA HIS A 70 -3.99 -8.32 29.56
C HIS A 70 -3.45 -9.65 30.10
N SER A 71 -2.60 -10.33 29.33
CA SER A 71 -1.69 -11.33 29.87
C SER A 71 -0.26 -10.81 29.71
N ASP A 72 0.30 -10.34 30.82
CA ASP A 72 1.73 -10.20 31.07
C ASP A 72 2.37 -11.59 30.97
N ASP A 73 3.04 -11.87 29.85
CA ASP A 73 3.99 -12.98 29.77
C ASP A 73 5.13 -12.59 28.83
N GLU A 74 6.34 -12.42 29.39
CA GLU A 74 7.56 -11.98 28.71
C GLU A 74 8.12 -13.01 27.69
N ASN A 75 7.35 -14.04 27.31
CA ASN A 75 7.72 -15.02 26.29
C ASN A 75 6.65 -15.23 25.20
N ALA A 76 5.72 -14.29 25.05
CA ALA A 76 4.69 -14.37 24.02
C ALA A 76 5.26 -14.23 22.59
N PRO A 77 4.66 -14.89 21.57
CA PRO A 77 5.24 -14.93 20.24
C PRO A 77 5.30 -13.53 19.62
N CYS A 78 6.45 -13.16 19.05
CA CYS A 78 6.69 -11.89 18.36
C CYS A 78 5.88 -11.71 17.05
N PHE A 79 4.73 -12.37 16.91
CA PHE A 79 3.87 -12.32 15.74
C PHE A 79 2.41 -12.10 16.12
N GLN A 80 1.73 -11.29 15.32
CA GLN A 80 0.27 -11.25 15.33
C GLN A 80 -0.21 -12.33 14.37
N VAL A 81 -0.97 -13.30 14.87
CA VAL A 81 -1.68 -14.24 13.99
C VAL A 81 -2.86 -13.48 13.41
N LEU A 82 -2.97 -13.42 12.09
CA LEU A 82 -4.22 -13.00 11.43
C LEU A 82 -5.20 -14.16 11.57
N SER A 83 -5.74 -14.34 12.79
CA SER A 83 -6.72 -15.39 13.07
C SER A 83 -8.08 -15.07 12.46
N ASN A 84 -8.29 -13.81 12.06
CA ASN A 84 -9.53 -13.31 11.53
C ASN A 84 -9.30 -12.62 10.17
N VAL A 85 -10.05 -13.05 9.16
CA VAL A 85 -10.05 -12.43 7.82
C VAL A 85 -10.45 -10.95 7.85
N PHE A 86 -11.29 -10.55 8.81
CA PHE A 86 -11.67 -9.14 8.99
C PHE A 86 -10.47 -8.26 9.31
N GLN A 87 -9.44 -8.79 9.98
CA GLN A 87 -8.21 -8.04 10.21
C GLN A 87 -7.48 -7.77 8.88
N LEU A 88 -7.43 -8.75 7.97
CA LEU A 88 -6.85 -8.56 6.64
C LEU A 88 -7.68 -7.58 5.78
N ILE A 89 -9.01 -7.67 5.84
CA ILE A 89 -9.92 -6.76 5.13
C ILE A 89 -9.76 -5.33 5.67
N GLY A 90 -9.75 -5.15 7.00
CA GLY A 90 -9.57 -3.85 7.65
C GLY A 90 -8.22 -3.21 7.36
N MET A 91 -7.23 -3.99 6.92
CA MET A 91 -5.94 -3.47 6.45
C MET A 91 -6.00 -2.93 5.01
N SER A 92 -7.08 -3.16 4.26
CA SER A 92 -7.24 -2.70 2.87
C SER A 92 -7.14 -1.17 2.75
N SER A 93 -6.44 -0.68 1.72
CA SER A 93 -6.33 0.76 1.44
C SER A 93 -7.67 1.39 1.06
N PHE A 94 -8.66 0.61 0.62
CA PHE A 94 -10.00 1.11 0.31
C PHE A 94 -10.81 1.51 1.54
N LEU A 95 -10.44 0.98 2.71
CA LEU A 95 -11.07 1.31 3.99
C LEU A 95 -10.25 2.31 4.81
N ASP A 96 -9.06 2.67 4.31
CA ASP A 96 -8.14 3.60 4.98
C ASP A 96 -8.49 5.04 4.59
N LEU A 97 -9.27 5.72 5.44
CA LEU A 97 -9.66 7.11 5.25
C LEU A 97 -8.56 8.12 5.66
N SER A 98 -7.40 7.66 6.15
CA SER A 98 -6.33 8.56 6.60
C SER A 98 -5.91 9.54 5.51
N GLY A 99 -5.94 9.11 4.24
CA GLY A 99 -5.63 9.91 3.06
C GLY A 99 -6.42 11.21 2.92
N PHE A 100 -7.65 11.29 3.45
CA PHE A 100 -8.45 12.52 3.45
C PHE A 100 -7.91 13.60 4.40
N PHE A 101 -7.09 13.20 5.37
CA PHE A 101 -6.56 14.06 6.43
C PHE A 101 -5.05 14.29 6.32
N VAL A 102 -4.39 13.75 5.28
CA VAL A 102 -2.94 13.91 5.06
C VAL A 102 -2.65 15.26 4.41
N ARG A 103 -1.76 16.05 5.03
CA ARG A 103 -1.13 17.21 4.38
C ARG A 103 -0.14 16.72 3.32
N GLU A 104 -0.07 17.40 2.17
CA GLU A 104 0.61 16.97 0.91
C GLU A 104 2.03 16.39 1.05
N ASP A 105 2.75 16.69 2.14
CA ASP A 105 4.15 16.31 2.33
C ASP A 105 4.39 14.89 2.90
N VAL A 106 3.35 14.15 3.34
CA VAL A 106 3.55 12.87 4.06
C VAL A 106 2.78 11.73 3.41
N SER A 107 3.25 11.21 2.27
CA SER A 107 2.70 9.95 1.74
C SER A 107 3.18 8.78 2.59
N GLU A 108 2.37 8.36 3.57
CA GLU A 108 2.54 7.10 4.30
C GLU A 108 2.26 5.90 3.38
N ARG A 109 3.15 5.62 2.43
CA ARG A 109 3.04 4.41 1.61
C ARG A 109 3.36 3.19 2.48
N LYS A 110 2.32 2.40 2.74
CA LYS A 110 2.44 1.05 3.32
C LYS A 110 2.63 0.06 2.17
N ILE A 111 3.66 -0.77 2.24
CA ILE A 111 3.91 -1.83 1.25
C ILE A 111 3.74 -3.17 1.95
N ARG A 112 3.02 -4.09 1.32
CA ARG A 112 2.81 -5.44 1.84
C ARG A 112 3.30 -6.47 0.83
N PHE A 113 3.95 -7.50 1.34
CA PHE A 113 4.32 -8.66 0.56
C PHE A 113 4.22 -9.92 1.41
N THR A 114 4.13 -11.07 0.74
CA THR A 114 4.01 -12.38 1.39
C THR A 114 5.28 -13.20 1.24
N SER A 115 5.48 -14.14 2.15
CA SER A 115 6.60 -15.07 2.12
C SER A 115 6.19 -16.43 2.65
N ASN A 116 6.71 -17.48 2.02
CA ASN A 116 6.54 -18.86 2.47
C ASN A 116 7.60 -19.31 3.48
N LEU A 117 8.51 -18.40 3.87
CA LEU A 117 9.52 -18.70 4.87
C LEU A 117 8.90 -18.78 6.26
N ALA A 118 9.36 -19.76 7.05
CA ALA A 118 9.05 -19.81 8.47
C ALA A 118 9.44 -18.49 9.14
N HIS A 119 8.57 -17.99 10.03
CA HIS A 119 8.70 -16.68 10.67
C HIS A 119 10.11 -16.36 11.21
N LYS A 120 10.72 -17.29 11.97
CA LYS A 120 12.09 -17.09 12.50
C LYS A 120 13.13 -16.91 11.39
N LYS A 121 13.02 -17.68 10.30
CA LYS A 121 13.92 -17.57 9.14
C LYS A 121 13.66 -16.29 8.35
N LEU A 122 12.41 -15.87 8.25
CA LEU A 122 12.03 -14.63 7.58
C LEU A 122 12.62 -13.40 8.29
N LEU A 123 12.43 -13.30 9.60
CA LEU A 123 12.99 -12.20 10.40
C LEU A 123 14.52 -12.15 10.32
N ALA A 124 15.19 -13.29 10.50
CA ALA A 124 16.65 -13.36 10.39
C ALA A 124 17.15 -12.95 8.99
N ARG A 125 16.40 -13.30 7.93
CA ARG A 125 16.74 -12.90 6.56
C ARG A 125 16.58 -11.40 6.35
N ILE A 126 15.50 -10.80 6.86
CA ILE A 126 15.27 -9.35 6.78
C ILE A 126 16.37 -8.61 7.54
N GLU A 127 16.66 -9.02 8.77
CA GLU A 127 17.71 -8.42 9.60
C GLU A 127 19.08 -8.48 8.92
N ASN A 128 19.44 -9.61 8.33
CA ASN A 128 20.69 -9.77 7.58
C ASN A 128 20.79 -8.81 6.40
N ILE A 129 19.72 -8.68 5.60
CA ILE A 129 19.68 -7.79 4.43
C ILE A 129 19.81 -6.33 4.87
N VAL A 130 19.01 -5.91 5.84
CA VAL A 130 18.96 -4.54 6.34
C VAL A 130 20.30 -4.13 6.97
N THR A 131 20.91 -5.02 7.76
CA THR A 131 22.24 -4.78 8.34
C THR A 131 23.32 -4.66 7.27
N ARG A 132 23.28 -5.50 6.23
CA ARG A 132 24.23 -5.44 5.10
C ARG A 132 24.07 -4.17 4.27
N MET A 133 22.89 -3.54 4.30
CA MET A 133 22.63 -2.23 3.70
C MET A 133 23.08 -1.07 4.60
N GLY A 134 23.66 -1.34 5.78
CA GLY A 134 24.20 -0.32 6.69
C GLY A 134 23.18 0.24 7.69
N TYR A 135 21.98 -0.34 7.75
CA TYR A 135 20.95 0.09 8.70
C TYR A 135 21.06 -0.64 10.03
N HIS A 136 20.75 0.05 11.12
CA HIS A 136 20.62 -0.55 12.45
C HIS A 136 19.22 -1.14 12.63
N VAL A 137 19.12 -2.39 13.09
CA VAL A 137 17.84 -3.09 13.29
C VAL A 137 17.44 -3.05 14.76
N GLN A 138 16.23 -2.57 15.04
CA GLN A 138 15.59 -2.69 16.36
C GLN A 138 14.32 -3.52 16.23
N LYS A 139 14.25 -4.65 16.92
CA LYS A 139 13.09 -5.55 16.91
C LYS A 139 12.00 -5.01 17.84
N LYS A 140 10.78 -4.92 17.33
CA LYS A 140 9.57 -4.58 18.08
C LYS A 140 8.47 -5.58 17.71
N ASN A 141 7.55 -5.83 18.63
CA ASN A 141 6.43 -6.74 18.38
C ASN A 141 5.48 -6.14 17.32
N GLY A 142 4.91 -6.98 16.44
CA GLY A 142 3.74 -6.61 15.60
C GLY A 142 3.98 -6.25 14.13
N GLN A 143 5.14 -6.59 13.53
CA GLN A 143 5.43 -6.21 12.12
C GLN A 143 5.33 -7.36 11.10
N VAL A 144 5.23 -8.61 11.57
CA VAL A 144 5.04 -9.79 10.73
C VAL A 144 3.79 -10.51 11.16
N PHE A 145 2.92 -10.75 10.18
CA PHE A 145 1.61 -11.36 10.38
C PHE A 145 1.62 -12.78 9.84
N LYS A 146 1.15 -13.75 10.63
CA LYS A 146 0.95 -15.12 10.14
C LYS A 146 -0.43 -15.24 9.51
N ILE A 147 -0.51 -15.50 8.20
CA ILE A 147 -1.78 -15.71 7.47
C ILE A 147 -2.17 -17.18 7.53
N SER A 148 -1.21 -18.09 7.29
CA SER A 148 -1.43 -19.54 7.32
C SER A 148 -0.17 -20.24 7.83
N PRO A 149 -0.19 -21.57 8.07
CA PRO A 149 0.99 -22.30 8.54
C PRO A 149 2.24 -22.07 7.68
N SER A 150 2.07 -21.90 6.37
CA SER A 150 3.13 -21.72 5.38
C SER A 150 3.20 -20.32 4.79
N LEU A 151 2.41 -19.36 5.26
CA LEU A 151 2.33 -18.02 4.67
C LEU A 151 2.40 -16.92 5.75
N CYS A 152 3.41 -16.07 5.64
CA CYS A 152 3.55 -14.86 6.43
C CYS A 152 3.38 -13.63 5.53
N MET A 153 2.81 -12.56 6.06
CA MET A 153 2.79 -11.23 5.45
C MET A 153 3.69 -10.30 6.23
N VAL A 154 4.48 -9.53 5.49
CA VAL A 154 5.32 -8.46 6.01
C VAL A 154 4.72 -7.14 5.56
N GLU A 155 4.52 -6.23 6.51
CA GLU A 155 4.11 -4.87 6.22
C GLU A 155 5.29 -3.92 6.48
N LEU A 156 5.68 -3.17 5.46
CA LEU A 156 6.66 -2.10 5.57
C LEU A 156 5.93 -0.77 5.63
N ARG A 157 6.30 0.03 6.63
CA ARG A 157 5.85 1.41 6.78
C ARG A 157 7.07 2.31 6.86
N LYS A 158 7.10 3.35 6.04
CA LYS A 158 8.09 4.42 6.19
C LYS A 158 7.65 5.32 7.34
N SER A 159 8.49 5.45 8.36
CA SER A 159 8.23 6.32 9.51
C SER A 159 8.63 7.78 9.23
N PHE A 160 9.77 8.01 8.60
CA PHE A 160 10.31 9.33 8.25
C PHE A 160 11.34 9.21 7.12
N GLY A 161 11.85 10.34 6.60
CA GLY A 161 12.87 10.40 5.54
C GLY A 161 12.32 10.78 4.16
N ASP A 162 13.17 10.83 3.13
CA ASP A 162 12.73 11.03 1.74
C ASP A 162 12.33 9.70 1.09
N SER A 163 11.31 9.72 0.24
CA SER A 163 10.83 8.54 -0.49
C SER A 163 11.76 8.12 -1.63
N SER A 164 12.78 8.94 -1.95
CA SER A 164 13.80 8.66 -2.98
C SER A 164 14.87 7.65 -2.55
N VAL A 165 14.91 7.26 -1.27
CA VAL A 165 16.00 6.45 -0.68
C VAL A 165 15.59 4.99 -0.41
N CYS A 166 14.40 4.57 -0.86
CA CYS A 166 13.89 3.21 -0.67
C CYS A 166 13.99 2.36 -1.95
#